data_AF-A0A9E3CBC7-F1
#
_entry.id   AF-A0A9E3CBC7-F1
#
_cell.length_a   1.000
_cell.length_b   1.000
_cell.length_c   1.000
_cell.angle_alpha   90.00
_cell.angle_beta   90.00
_cell.angle_gamma   90.00
#
_symmetry.space_group_name_H-M   'P 1'
#
loop_
_entity.id
_entity.type
_entity.pdbx_description
1 polymer ?
#
loop_
_entity_poly.entity_id
_entity_poly.type
_entity_poly.pdbx_seq_one_letter_code
_entity_poly.pdbx_strand_id
1 'polypeptide(L)'
;MATPLGVYLTDGIVSGGAGFWGLFLTGIVLGALALLSQAIVNAALTLARAHGHDVWAWAESPARPVALRAWLSALVSGLPVPLIFVLLRLIPMSGTHAAEHQVVHCIEQGLPLTPDCVRAMPRVHPRCGTNLFVGLSLFLLVFVGAFCAAAPAPLSLANGVGIADGATVALVLAAPPALLFWRRIGGFVQQWFATRPATDRQIAGGIRAAQEVLRRRQQTGEGVRFRPLRRAWSMGFAQVLLGYAALLGPLSLALDRWPALANWLGM
;
A
#
# COMPACT_ATOMS: atom_id res chain seq x y z
N MET A 1 -11.47 -3.27 -5.32
CA MET A 1 -10.43 -2.27 -5.60
C MET A 1 -11.04 -0.93 -5.99
N ALA A 2 -10.53 0.14 -5.40
CA ALA A 2 -10.80 1.50 -5.84
C ALA A 2 -9.99 1.85 -7.10
N THR A 3 -10.62 2.54 -8.06
CA THR A 3 -9.93 3.05 -9.25
C THR A 3 -10.32 4.50 -9.53
N PRO A 4 -9.54 5.25 -10.33
CA PRO A 4 -9.91 6.59 -10.77
C PRO A 4 -11.26 6.61 -11.54
N LEU A 5 -11.60 5.51 -12.19
CA LEU A 5 -12.82 5.37 -13.01
C LEU A 5 -14.02 4.78 -12.23
N GLY A 6 -13.84 4.43 -10.96
CA GLY A 6 -14.90 3.87 -10.12
C GLY A 6 -14.47 2.62 -9.36
N VAL A 7 -15.45 1.87 -8.86
CA VAL A 7 -15.22 0.66 -8.08
C VAL A 7 -15.00 -0.53 -9.03
N TYR A 8 -14.02 -1.36 -8.72
CA TYR A 8 -13.81 -2.68 -9.32
C TYR A 8 -14.04 -3.76 -8.27
N LEU A 9 -14.91 -4.72 -8.53
CA LEU A 9 -15.17 -5.85 -7.63
C LEU A 9 -14.95 -7.18 -8.35
N THR A 10 -14.53 -8.18 -7.59
CA THR A 10 -14.34 -9.56 -8.07
C THR A 10 -14.51 -10.56 -6.94
N ASP A 11 -15.04 -11.74 -7.25
CA ASP A 11 -15.03 -12.92 -6.37
C ASP A 11 -13.89 -13.90 -6.74
N GLY A 12 -13.00 -13.50 -7.65
CA GLY A 12 -11.94 -14.32 -8.22
C GLY A 12 -12.37 -15.12 -9.47
N ILE A 13 -13.65 -15.19 -9.79
CA ILE A 13 -14.21 -15.89 -10.95
C ILE A 13 -14.90 -14.91 -11.90
N VAL A 14 -15.75 -14.04 -11.38
CA VAL A 14 -16.38 -12.94 -12.12
C VAL A 14 -15.88 -11.62 -11.57
N SER A 15 -15.98 -10.57 -12.38
CA SER A 15 -15.67 -9.21 -11.98
C SER A 15 -16.68 -8.24 -12.58
N GLY A 16 -16.77 -7.04 -12.00
CA GLY A 16 -17.67 -5.97 -12.42
C GLY A 16 -17.12 -4.59 -12.07
N GLY A 17 -17.69 -3.56 -12.70
CA GLY A 17 -17.28 -2.17 -12.51
C GLY A 17 -16.14 -1.72 -13.44
N ALA A 18 -15.16 -1.00 -12.90
CA ALA A 18 -14.19 -0.18 -13.67
C ALA A 18 -13.26 -0.94 -14.66
N GLY A 19 -13.24 -2.27 -14.61
CA GLY A 19 -12.54 -3.12 -15.57
C GLY A 19 -11.02 -2.90 -15.65
N PHE A 20 -10.42 -3.30 -16.79
CA PHE A 20 -8.98 -3.24 -17.01
C PHE A 20 -8.44 -1.81 -16.94
N TRP A 21 -9.05 -0.86 -17.67
CA TRP A 21 -8.54 0.51 -17.75
C TRP A 21 -8.61 1.25 -16.42
N GLY A 22 -9.63 0.97 -15.59
CA GLY A 22 -9.67 1.49 -14.23
C GLY A 22 -8.46 1.02 -13.42
N LEU A 23 -8.19 -0.28 -13.44
CA LEU A 23 -7.05 -0.86 -12.71
C LEU A 23 -5.69 -0.39 -13.23
N PHE A 24 -5.54 -0.29 -14.56
CA PHE A 24 -4.33 0.23 -15.19
C PHE A 24 -4.08 1.70 -14.79
N LEU A 25 -5.10 2.55 -14.85
CA LEU A 25 -4.99 3.94 -14.41
C LEU A 25 -4.72 4.05 -12.90
N THR A 26 -5.22 3.14 -12.07
CA THR A 26 -4.82 3.07 -10.65
C THR A 26 -3.31 2.92 -10.52
N GLY A 27 -2.68 2.07 -11.32
CA GLY A 27 -1.23 1.91 -11.36
C GLY A 27 -0.49 3.21 -11.67
N ILE A 28 -0.92 3.93 -12.71
CA ILE A 28 -0.36 5.23 -13.09
C ILE A 28 -0.53 6.24 -11.96
N VAL A 29 -1.72 6.33 -11.37
CA VAL A 29 -1.98 7.28 -10.27
C VAL A 29 -1.11 6.96 -9.06
N LEU A 30 -0.99 5.70 -8.67
CA LEU A 30 -0.12 5.32 -7.55
C LEU A 30 1.36 5.62 -7.83
N GLY A 31 1.83 5.39 -9.05
CA GLY A 31 3.18 5.77 -9.47
C GLY A 31 3.40 7.28 -9.45
N ALA A 32 2.46 8.06 -9.96
CA ALA A 32 2.54 9.51 -9.97
C ALA A 32 2.53 10.08 -8.54
N LEU A 33 1.71 9.51 -7.65
CA LEU A 33 1.69 9.88 -6.23
C LEU A 33 3.00 9.52 -5.53
N ALA A 34 3.64 8.40 -5.87
CA ALA A 34 4.93 8.01 -5.32
C ALA A 34 6.05 8.95 -5.78
N LEU A 35 6.07 9.33 -7.07
CA LEU A 35 7.03 10.31 -7.59
C LEU A 35 6.82 11.69 -6.97
N LEU A 36 5.56 12.13 -6.86
CA LEU A 36 5.22 13.41 -6.26
C LEU A 36 5.61 13.46 -4.78
N SER A 37 5.31 12.40 -4.03
CA SER A 37 5.70 12.34 -2.62
C SER A 37 7.22 12.34 -2.45
N GLN A 38 7.95 11.60 -3.29
CA GLN A 38 9.41 11.59 -3.31
C GLN A 38 9.99 12.97 -3.62
N ALA A 39 9.46 13.65 -4.64
CA ALA A 39 9.90 14.99 -5.03
C ALA A 39 9.64 16.03 -3.91
N ILE A 40 8.49 15.97 -3.24
CA ILE A 40 8.18 16.86 -2.11
C ILE A 40 9.16 16.62 -0.95
N VAL A 41 9.41 15.36 -0.59
CA VAL A 41 10.36 15.03 0.48
C VAL A 41 11.76 15.51 0.12
N ASN A 42 12.24 15.24 -1.10
CA ASN A 42 13.58 15.64 -1.52
C ASN A 42 13.73 17.15 -1.62
N ALA A 43 12.70 17.88 -2.06
CA ALA A 43 12.68 19.34 -2.02
C ALA A 43 12.77 19.87 -0.58
N ALA A 44 12.00 19.31 0.34
CA ALA A 44 12.04 19.70 1.74
C ALA A 44 13.40 19.44 2.39
N LEU A 45 14.02 18.28 2.11
CA LEU A 45 15.35 17.94 2.61
C LEU A 45 16.45 18.84 2.00
N THR A 46 16.34 19.17 0.72
CA THR A 46 17.25 20.10 0.03
C THR A 46 17.16 21.50 0.64
N LEU A 47 15.93 21.97 0.89
CA LEU A 47 15.68 23.26 1.52
C LEU A 47 16.20 23.30 2.96
N ALA A 48 15.96 22.25 3.74
CA ALA A 48 16.47 22.14 5.12
C ALA A 48 18.00 22.22 5.13
N ARG A 49 18.66 21.49 4.22
CA ARG A 49 20.12 21.53 4.06
C ARG A 49 20.63 22.92 3.71
N ALA A 50 19.94 23.64 2.82
CA ALA A 50 20.29 25.02 2.47
C ALA A 50 20.20 26.00 3.66
N HIS A 51 19.38 25.68 4.66
CA HIS A 51 19.26 26.44 5.91
C HIS A 51 20.15 25.88 7.05
N GLY A 52 21.14 25.04 6.72
CA GLY A 52 22.10 24.49 7.67
C GLY A 52 21.62 23.24 8.42
N HIS A 53 20.47 22.67 8.05
CA HIS A 53 19.92 21.46 8.65
C HIS A 53 20.06 20.25 7.71
N ASP A 54 21.22 19.61 7.71
CA ASP A 54 21.46 18.40 6.93
C ASP A 54 20.91 17.16 7.67
N VAL A 55 19.67 16.77 7.32
CA VAL A 55 18.96 15.66 7.96
C VAL A 55 19.64 14.31 7.70
N TRP A 56 20.23 14.11 6.52
CA TRP A 56 20.96 12.88 6.19
C TRP A 56 22.27 12.80 6.95
N ALA A 57 23.07 13.87 6.93
CA ALA A 57 24.30 13.93 7.72
C ALA A 57 24.03 13.82 9.23
N TRP A 58 22.90 14.40 9.68
CA TRP A 58 22.39 14.11 11.01
C TRP A 58 22.13 12.62 11.12
N ALA A 59 21.16 12.01 10.45
CA ALA A 59 20.78 10.59 10.61
C ALA A 59 21.96 9.60 10.56
N GLU A 60 22.92 9.83 9.66
CA GLU A 60 24.04 8.92 9.37
C GLU A 60 25.32 9.19 10.18
N SER A 61 25.32 10.19 11.06
CA SER A 61 26.50 10.56 11.87
C SER A 61 27.17 9.33 12.50
N PRO A 62 28.49 9.12 12.29
CA PRO A 62 29.26 7.99 12.84
C PRO A 62 29.22 7.89 14.36
N ALA A 63 28.87 8.97 15.06
CA ALA A 63 28.72 8.97 16.52
C ALA A 63 27.54 8.12 17.01
N ARG A 64 26.58 7.73 16.14
CA ARG A 64 25.45 6.89 16.51
C ARG A 64 25.73 5.39 16.30
N PRO A 65 25.15 4.51 17.14
CA PRO A 65 25.17 3.08 16.90
C PRO A 65 24.68 2.71 15.50
N VAL A 66 25.29 1.68 14.90
CA VAL A 66 24.95 1.19 13.53
C VAL A 66 23.45 0.96 13.38
N ALA A 67 22.82 0.29 14.36
CA ALA A 67 21.39 0.04 14.35
C ALA A 67 20.57 1.34 14.29
N LEU A 68 20.91 2.32 15.13
CA LEU A 68 20.20 3.60 15.18
C LEU A 68 20.36 4.37 13.86
N ARG A 69 21.55 4.35 13.25
CA ARG A 69 21.76 4.94 11.91
C ARG A 69 20.86 4.28 10.87
N ALA A 70 20.85 2.95 10.82
CA ALA A 70 20.01 2.20 9.87
C ALA A 70 18.52 2.51 10.05
N TRP A 71 18.04 2.57 11.29
CA TRP A 71 16.67 2.97 11.61
C TRP A 71 16.36 4.39 11.14
N LEU A 72 17.24 5.36 11.45
CA LEU A 72 17.04 6.75 11.06
C LEU A 72 17.06 6.92 9.54
N SER A 73 18.03 6.31 8.84
CA SER A 73 18.06 6.32 7.37
C SER A 73 16.81 5.67 6.78
N ALA A 74 16.36 4.53 7.31
CA ALA A 74 15.12 3.89 6.86
C ALA A 74 13.88 4.77 7.09
N LEU A 75 13.82 5.50 8.22
CA LEU A 75 12.74 6.45 8.50
C LEU A 75 12.75 7.62 7.52
N VAL A 76 13.92 8.22 7.25
CA VAL A 76 14.06 9.33 6.30
C VAL A 76 13.72 8.87 4.87
N SER A 77 14.25 7.73 4.43
CA SER A 77 13.89 7.10 3.15
C SER A 77 12.40 6.75 3.07
N GLY A 78 11.77 6.42 4.20
CA GLY A 78 10.37 6.03 4.30
C GLY A 78 9.37 7.19 4.32
N LEU A 79 9.80 8.44 4.50
CA LEU A 79 8.94 9.64 4.54
C LEU A 79 7.95 9.79 3.37
N PRO A 80 8.27 9.39 2.12
CA PRO A 80 7.32 9.45 1.00
C PRO A 80 6.07 8.58 1.22
N VAL A 81 6.16 7.48 1.97
CA VAL A 81 5.05 6.53 2.18
C VAL A 81 3.85 7.15 2.91
N PRO A 82 4.00 7.73 4.12
CA PRO A 82 2.89 8.42 4.78
C PRO A 82 2.35 9.59 3.94
N LEU A 83 3.21 10.28 3.18
CA LEU A 83 2.79 11.36 2.29
C LEU A 83 1.90 10.85 1.14
N ILE A 84 2.16 9.66 0.57
CA ILE A 84 1.25 9.04 -0.42
C ILE A 84 -0.15 8.90 0.15
N PHE A 85 -0.30 8.46 1.40
CA PHE A 85 -1.61 8.32 2.04
C PHE A 85 -2.32 9.67 2.24
N VAL A 86 -1.57 10.73 2.59
CA VAL A 86 -2.10 12.09 2.65
C VAL A 86 -2.58 12.55 1.28
N LEU A 87 -1.76 12.38 0.23
CA LEU A 87 -2.12 12.77 -1.13
C LEU A 87 -3.29 11.96 -1.69
N LEU A 88 -3.37 10.66 -1.38
CA LEU A 88 -4.52 9.79 -1.72
C LEU A 88 -5.83 10.34 -1.14
N ARG A 89 -5.79 10.91 0.07
CA ARG A 89 -6.95 11.53 0.72
C ARG A 89 -7.45 12.77 -0.02
N LEU A 90 -6.55 13.49 -0.71
CA LEU A 90 -6.89 14.70 -1.45
C LEU A 90 -7.57 14.41 -2.79
N ILE A 91 -7.39 13.19 -3.34
CA ILE A 91 -7.99 12.81 -4.62
C ILE A 91 -9.29 11.99 -4.45
N PRO A 92 -10.17 11.96 -5.47
CA PRO A 92 -11.45 11.26 -5.38
C PRO A 92 -11.37 9.77 -5.04
N MET A 93 -10.26 9.10 -5.38
CA MET A 93 -10.06 7.66 -5.17
C MET A 93 -10.30 7.21 -3.73
N SER A 94 -9.95 8.01 -2.72
CA SER A 94 -10.20 7.68 -1.31
C SER A 94 -11.69 7.53 -0.97
N GLY A 95 -12.57 8.25 -1.68
CA GLY A 95 -14.03 8.10 -1.55
C GLY A 95 -14.54 6.88 -2.33
N THR A 96 -13.95 6.58 -3.49
CA THR A 96 -14.24 5.37 -4.26
C THR A 96 -13.84 4.11 -3.47
N HIS A 97 -12.75 4.20 -2.72
CA HIS A 97 -12.28 3.14 -1.81
C HIS A 97 -13.23 2.91 -0.64
N ALA A 98 -13.76 3.97 -0.03
CA ALA A 98 -14.82 3.84 0.96
C ALA A 98 -16.06 3.16 0.37
N ALA A 99 -16.52 3.59 -0.80
CA ALA A 99 -17.68 3.00 -1.45
C ALA A 99 -17.49 1.50 -1.76
N GLU A 100 -16.29 1.09 -2.16
CA GLU A 100 -15.96 -0.33 -2.31
C GLU A 100 -16.18 -1.10 -1.00
N HIS A 101 -15.54 -0.65 0.09
CA HIS A 101 -15.63 -1.35 1.37
C HIS A 101 -17.06 -1.42 1.89
N GLN A 102 -17.78 -0.30 1.79
CA GLN A 102 -19.16 -0.19 2.25
C GLN A 102 -20.10 -1.15 1.51
N VAL A 103 -19.95 -1.24 0.19
CA VAL A 103 -20.75 -2.17 -0.63
C VAL A 103 -20.40 -3.62 -0.33
N VAL A 104 -19.12 -3.94 -0.15
CA VAL A 104 -18.68 -5.29 0.22
C VAL A 104 -19.26 -5.69 1.59
N HIS A 105 -19.26 -4.79 2.57
CA HIS A 105 -19.91 -5.02 3.87
C HIS A 105 -21.40 -5.34 3.74
N CYS A 106 -22.15 -4.59 2.92
CA CYS A 106 -23.55 -4.93 2.66
C CYS A 106 -23.71 -6.34 2.09
N ILE A 107 -22.87 -6.73 1.12
CA ILE A 107 -22.91 -8.08 0.52
C ILE A 107 -22.58 -9.15 1.58
N GLU A 108 -21.52 -8.96 2.37
CA GLU A 108 -21.12 -9.90 3.42
C GLU A 108 -22.18 -10.09 4.50
N GLN A 109 -22.95 -9.05 4.79
CA GLN A 109 -24.04 -9.07 5.78
C GLN A 109 -25.39 -9.48 5.19
N GLY A 110 -25.49 -9.73 3.87
CA GLY A 110 -26.76 -10.05 3.21
C GLY A 110 -27.77 -8.89 3.22
N LEU A 111 -27.28 -7.65 3.32
CA LEU A 111 -28.11 -6.45 3.39
C LEU A 111 -28.45 -5.91 2.00
N PRO A 112 -29.57 -5.16 1.85
CA PRO A 112 -29.98 -4.61 0.57
C PRO A 112 -28.98 -3.56 0.06
N LEU A 113 -28.65 -3.63 -1.23
CA LEU A 113 -27.75 -2.67 -1.91
C LEU A 113 -28.46 -1.34 -2.25
N THR A 114 -29.02 -0.68 -1.24
CA THR A 114 -29.58 0.68 -1.35
C THR A 114 -28.53 1.72 -0.94
N PRO A 115 -28.62 2.96 -1.47
CA PRO A 115 -27.67 4.02 -1.11
C PRO A 115 -27.55 4.25 0.40
N ASP A 116 -28.67 4.19 1.13
CA ASP A 116 -28.70 4.46 2.57
C ASP A 116 -28.08 3.33 3.38
N CYS A 117 -28.35 2.07 3.00
CA CYS A 117 -27.74 0.91 3.65
C CYS A 117 -26.23 0.91 3.43
N VAL A 118 -25.78 1.15 2.20
CA VAL A 118 -24.34 1.23 1.88
C VAL A 118 -23.67 2.38 2.62
N ARG A 119 -24.30 3.56 2.69
CA ARG A 119 -23.72 4.72 3.39
C ARG A 119 -23.50 4.46 4.88
N ALA A 120 -24.37 3.66 5.50
CA ALA A 120 -24.28 3.30 6.91
C ALA A 120 -23.15 2.29 7.21
N MET A 121 -22.61 1.60 6.19
CA MET A 121 -21.56 0.61 6.41
C MET A 121 -20.21 1.23 6.81
N PRO A 122 -19.37 0.50 7.57
CA PRO A 122 -18.03 0.95 7.91
C PRO A 122 -17.15 1.15 6.66
N ARG A 123 -16.27 2.16 6.71
CA ARG A 123 -15.26 2.39 5.68
C ARG A 123 -13.98 1.58 5.88
N VAL A 124 -13.81 0.98 7.06
CA VAL A 124 -12.69 0.08 7.37
C VAL A 124 -13.10 -1.34 7.04
N HIS A 125 -12.26 -2.03 6.28
CA HIS A 125 -12.49 -3.43 5.93
C HIS A 125 -11.31 -4.30 6.38
N PRO A 126 -11.56 -5.43 7.10
CA PRO A 126 -10.50 -6.25 7.67
C PRO A 126 -9.63 -6.93 6.59
N ARG A 127 -10.20 -7.18 5.41
CA ARG A 127 -9.53 -7.83 4.27
C ARG A 127 -8.92 -6.85 3.26
N CYS A 128 -8.90 -5.55 3.58
CA CYS A 128 -8.32 -4.54 2.68
C CYS A 128 -6.79 -4.71 2.57
N GLY A 129 -6.27 -4.60 1.35
CA GLY A 129 -4.82 -4.66 1.07
C GLY A 129 -4.00 -3.58 1.78
N THR A 130 -4.61 -2.45 2.18
CA THR A 130 -3.96 -1.43 3.01
C THR A 130 -3.45 -2.00 4.34
N ASN A 131 -4.16 -2.96 4.95
CA ASN A 131 -3.67 -3.62 6.16
C ASN A 131 -2.36 -4.37 5.88
N LEU A 132 -2.32 -5.14 4.80
CA LEU A 132 -1.15 -5.91 4.40
C LEU A 132 0.04 -5.01 4.07
N PHE A 133 -0.19 -3.94 3.30
CA PHE A 133 0.85 -2.98 2.95
C PHE A 133 1.46 -2.33 4.21
N VAL A 134 0.62 -1.81 5.12
CA VAL A 134 1.07 -1.20 6.37
C VAL A 134 1.81 -2.22 7.25
N GLY A 135 1.31 -3.46 7.33
CA GLY A 135 1.99 -4.54 8.06
C GLY A 135 3.36 -4.86 7.51
N LEU A 136 3.50 -4.94 6.18
CA LEU A 136 4.78 -5.19 5.52
C LEU A 136 5.76 -4.01 5.71
N SER A 137 5.29 -2.77 5.56
CA SER A 137 6.13 -1.59 5.82
C SER A 137 6.63 -1.53 7.26
N LEU A 138 5.77 -1.83 8.23
CA LEU A 138 6.15 -1.90 9.64
C LEU A 138 7.15 -3.04 9.88
N PHE A 139 6.90 -4.22 9.31
CA PHE A 139 7.81 -5.36 9.41
C PHE A 139 9.20 -4.99 8.89
N LEU A 140 9.30 -4.43 7.67
CA LEU A 140 10.57 -4.07 7.07
C LEU A 140 11.32 -3.00 7.88
N LEU A 141 10.61 -1.99 8.40
CA LEU A 141 11.20 -0.96 9.25
C LEU A 141 11.82 -1.55 10.51
N VAL A 142 11.08 -2.41 11.22
CA VAL A 142 11.57 -3.06 12.45
C VAL A 142 12.68 -4.06 12.13
N PHE A 143 12.54 -4.81 11.03
CA PHE A 143 13.48 -5.82 10.60
C PHE A 143 14.85 -5.24 10.27
N VAL A 144 14.92 -4.19 9.43
CA VAL A 144 16.21 -3.55 9.05
C VAL A 144 16.96 -3.11 10.30
N GLY A 145 16.24 -2.48 11.21
CA GLY A 145 16.81 -2.00 12.44
C GLY A 145 17.30 -3.08 13.39
N ALA A 146 16.51 -4.14 13.59
CA ALA A 146 16.89 -5.29 14.40
C ALA A 146 18.03 -6.09 13.75
N PHE A 147 18.05 -6.19 12.43
CA PHE A 147 19.11 -6.84 11.66
C PHE A 147 20.43 -6.11 11.82
N CYS A 148 20.47 -4.80 11.63
CA CYS A 148 21.68 -4.02 11.83
C CYS A 148 22.17 -4.02 13.30
N ALA A 149 21.27 -4.21 14.26
CA ALA A 149 21.64 -4.40 15.67
C ALA A 149 22.26 -5.78 15.94
N ALA A 150 21.72 -6.83 15.33
CA ALA A 150 22.12 -8.22 15.57
C ALA A 150 23.23 -8.73 14.62
N ALA A 151 23.45 -8.06 13.49
CA ALA A 151 24.43 -8.45 12.46
C ALA A 151 25.88 -8.63 12.95
N PRO A 152 26.41 -7.84 13.91
CA PRO A 152 27.79 -8.02 14.35
C PRO A 152 28.03 -9.13 15.40
N ALA A 153 27.03 -9.93 15.81
CA ALA A 153 27.22 -10.95 16.84
C ALA A 153 26.69 -12.34 16.42
N PRO A 154 27.53 -13.39 16.32
CA PRO A 154 27.02 -14.75 16.43
C PRO A 154 26.52 -14.94 17.87
N LEU A 155 25.20 -15.05 18.04
CA LEU A 155 24.62 -15.34 19.35
C LEU A 155 24.80 -16.82 19.66
N SER A 156 25.87 -17.16 20.41
CA SER A 156 26.04 -18.50 20.97
C SER A 156 25.42 -18.55 22.36
N LEU A 157 24.36 -19.33 22.54
CA LEU A 157 23.84 -19.64 23.88
C LEU A 157 24.86 -20.53 24.61
N ALA A 158 24.99 -20.34 25.92
CA ALA A 158 25.91 -21.11 26.79
C ALA A 158 25.73 -22.64 26.73
N ASN A 159 24.65 -23.13 26.12
CA ASN A 159 24.28 -24.55 26.02
C ASN A 159 24.60 -25.19 24.65
N GLY A 160 25.42 -24.56 23.81
CA GLY A 160 25.82 -25.14 22.52
C GLY A 160 24.71 -25.21 21.45
N VAL A 161 23.53 -24.66 21.75
CA VAL A 161 22.46 -24.46 20.77
C VAL A 161 22.76 -23.15 20.02
N GLY A 162 23.34 -23.26 18.83
CA GLY A 162 23.54 -22.12 17.94
C GLY A 162 22.19 -21.68 17.36
N ILE A 163 21.64 -20.57 17.84
CA ILE A 163 20.46 -19.96 17.23
C ILE A 163 20.93 -18.77 16.42
N ALA A 164 21.29 -19.10 15.18
CA ALA A 164 20.98 -18.33 14.00
C ALA A 164 21.62 -16.93 13.82
N ASP A 165 21.86 -16.60 12.57
CA ASP A 165 22.43 -15.33 12.13
C ASP A 165 21.61 -14.12 12.63
N GLY A 166 22.19 -12.92 12.56
CA GLY A 166 21.50 -11.68 12.91
C GLY A 166 20.17 -11.47 12.18
N ALA A 167 19.96 -12.12 11.03
CA ALA A 167 18.69 -12.14 10.30
C ALA A 167 17.60 -12.89 11.06
N THR A 168 17.93 -14.01 11.68
CA THR A 168 16.96 -14.79 12.44
C THR A 168 16.56 -14.09 13.73
N VAL A 169 17.52 -13.46 14.44
CA VAL A 169 17.21 -12.61 15.60
C VAL A 169 16.31 -11.45 15.18
N ALA A 170 16.62 -10.79 14.07
CA ALA A 170 15.81 -9.71 13.54
C ALA A 170 14.40 -10.14 13.18
N LEU A 171 14.24 -11.33 12.59
CA LEU A 171 12.94 -11.90 12.28
C LEU A 171 12.11 -12.16 13.54
N VAL A 172 12.71 -12.77 14.57
CA VAL A 172 12.06 -13.04 15.86
C VAL A 172 11.60 -11.75 16.54
N LEU A 173 12.38 -10.67 16.41
CA LEU A 173 12.02 -9.36 16.98
C LEU A 173 10.99 -8.60 16.13
N ALA A 174 11.04 -8.70 14.80
CA ALA A 174 10.20 -7.92 13.89
C ALA A 174 8.83 -8.56 13.61
N ALA A 175 8.74 -9.89 13.60
CA ALA A 175 7.49 -10.58 13.25
C ALA A 175 6.36 -10.37 14.28
N PRO A 176 6.58 -10.50 15.60
CA PRO A 176 5.50 -10.30 16.58
C PRO A 176 4.84 -8.92 16.50
N PRO A 177 5.55 -7.77 16.51
CA PRO A 177 4.88 -6.47 16.42
C PRO A 177 4.17 -6.29 15.08
N ALA A 178 4.75 -6.74 13.96
CA ALA A 178 4.07 -6.69 12.67
C ALA A 178 2.75 -7.48 12.69
N LEU A 179 2.77 -8.73 13.17
CA LEU A 179 1.60 -9.60 13.22
C LEU A 179 0.52 -9.15 14.22
N LEU A 180 0.93 -8.56 15.35
CA LEU A 180 0.01 -8.07 16.38
C LEU A 180 -0.64 -6.74 15.98
N PHE A 181 0.11 -5.82 15.35
CA PHE A 181 -0.34 -4.45 15.14
C PHE A 181 -0.77 -4.12 13.72
N TRP A 182 -0.45 -4.92 12.69
CA TRP A 182 -0.75 -4.57 11.29
C TRP A 182 -2.23 -4.29 11.02
N ARG A 183 -3.16 -5.05 11.59
CA ARG A 183 -4.61 -4.82 11.42
C ARG A 183 -5.08 -3.55 12.13
N ARG A 184 -4.52 -3.24 13.30
CA ARG A 184 -4.88 -2.07 14.09
C ARG A 184 -4.38 -0.79 13.43
N ILE A 185 -3.10 -0.77 13.06
CA ILE A 185 -2.49 0.38 12.36
C ILE A 185 -3.08 0.51 10.96
N GLY A 186 -3.25 -0.60 10.24
CA GLY A 186 -3.91 -0.61 8.93
C GLY A 186 -5.35 -0.08 8.97
N GLY A 187 -6.15 -0.47 9.97
CA GLY A 187 -7.49 0.06 10.17
C GLY A 187 -7.49 1.56 10.48
N PHE A 188 -6.54 2.03 11.30
CA PHE A 188 -6.33 3.46 11.54
C PHE A 188 -5.99 4.20 10.24
N VAL A 189 -5.04 3.68 9.45
CA VAL A 189 -4.67 4.26 8.15
C VAL A 189 -5.85 4.30 7.20
N GLN A 190 -6.66 3.23 7.14
CA GLN A 190 -7.87 3.18 6.33
C GLN A 190 -8.86 4.28 6.73
N GLN A 191 -9.16 4.42 8.02
CA GLN A 191 -10.16 5.37 8.51
C GLN A 191 -9.77 6.83 8.27
N TRP A 192 -8.48 7.15 8.49
CA TRP A 192 -7.99 8.53 8.57
C TRP A 192 -7.18 8.99 7.36
N PHE A 193 -6.72 8.09 6.50
CA PHE A 193 -5.91 8.49 5.34
C PHE A 193 -6.36 7.82 4.04
N ALA A 194 -6.41 6.49 3.99
CA ALA A 194 -6.69 5.75 2.75
C ALA A 194 -8.17 5.81 2.30
N THR A 195 -9.08 6.26 3.17
CA THR A 195 -10.49 6.48 2.83
C THR A 195 -11.02 7.83 3.33
N ARG A 196 -12.06 8.33 2.65
CA ARG A 196 -12.90 9.46 3.08
C ARG A 196 -14.37 9.11 2.86
N PRO A 197 -15.34 9.81 3.47
CA PRO A 197 -16.76 9.58 3.20
C PRO A 197 -17.06 9.58 1.70
N ALA A 198 -17.73 8.53 1.23
CA ALA A 198 -18.07 8.38 -0.17
C ALA A 198 -19.22 9.32 -0.55
N THR A 199 -19.11 9.93 -1.73
CA THR A 199 -20.20 10.71 -2.33
C THR A 199 -21.28 9.79 -2.89
N ASP A 200 -22.49 10.32 -3.12
CA ASP A 200 -23.60 9.56 -3.69
C ASP A 200 -23.27 8.92 -5.04
N ARG A 201 -22.50 9.64 -5.88
CA ARG A 201 -22.02 9.11 -7.16
C ARG A 201 -21.09 7.90 -6.97
N GLN A 202 -20.23 7.93 -5.96
CA GLN A 202 -19.30 6.84 -5.65
C GLN A 202 -20.04 5.64 -5.05
N ILE A 203 -20.98 5.88 -4.14
CA ILE A 203 -21.87 4.83 -3.60
C ILE A 203 -22.66 4.17 -4.72
N ALA A 204 -23.30 4.95 -5.59
CA ALA A 204 -24.03 4.42 -6.74
C ALA A 204 -23.11 3.63 -7.68
N GLY A 205 -21.86 4.08 -7.89
CA GLY A 205 -20.85 3.35 -8.65
C GLY A 205 -20.49 2.00 -8.02
N GLY A 206 -20.31 1.97 -6.70
CA GLY A 206 -20.07 0.75 -5.94
C GLY A 206 -21.24 -0.24 -6.05
N ILE A 207 -22.48 0.24 -5.87
CA ILE A 207 -23.70 -0.57 -5.99
C ILE A 207 -23.79 -1.19 -7.39
N ARG A 208 -23.56 -0.40 -8.45
CA ARG A 208 -23.56 -0.92 -9.83
C ARG A 208 -22.52 -2.02 -10.04
N ALA A 209 -21.30 -1.81 -9.54
CA ALA A 209 -20.23 -2.81 -9.64
C ALA A 209 -20.60 -4.11 -8.91
N ALA A 210 -21.22 -4.01 -7.72
CA ALA A 210 -21.66 -5.18 -6.95
C ALA A 210 -22.81 -5.93 -7.62
N GLN A 211 -23.84 -5.21 -8.07
CA GLN A 211 -24.96 -5.81 -8.80
C GLN A 211 -24.48 -6.52 -10.07
N GLU A 212 -23.49 -5.95 -10.77
CA GLU A 212 -22.90 -6.60 -11.94
C GLU A 212 -22.18 -7.90 -11.58
N VAL A 213 -21.38 -7.92 -10.50
CA VAL A 213 -20.72 -9.14 -10.00
C VAL A 213 -21.75 -10.19 -9.61
N LEU A 214 -22.77 -9.83 -8.83
CA LEU A 214 -23.82 -10.75 -8.38
C LEU A 214 -24.61 -11.33 -9.56
N ARG A 215 -25.01 -10.48 -10.52
CA ARG A 215 -25.69 -10.92 -11.74
C ARG A 215 -24.84 -11.88 -12.56
N ARG A 216 -23.56 -11.56 -12.79
CA ARG A 216 -22.63 -12.44 -13.52
C ARG A 216 -22.42 -13.74 -12.77
N ARG A 217 -22.38 -13.72 -11.44
CA ARG A 217 -22.23 -14.91 -10.61
C ARG A 217 -23.43 -15.85 -10.76
N GLN A 218 -24.64 -15.32 -10.71
CA GLN A 218 -25.88 -16.09 -10.95
C GLN A 218 -25.88 -16.74 -12.34
N GLN A 219 -25.44 -16.02 -13.38
CA GLN A 219 -25.35 -16.55 -14.74
C GLN A 219 -24.28 -17.64 -14.91
N THR A 220 -23.22 -17.58 -14.12
CA THR A 220 -22.06 -18.48 -14.24
C THR A 220 -22.30 -19.85 -13.55
N GLY A 221 -23.26 -19.92 -12.63
CA GLY A 221 -23.55 -21.13 -11.85
C GLY A 221 -22.48 -21.47 -10.80
N GLU A 222 -22.80 -22.38 -9.87
CA GLU A 222 -21.93 -22.72 -8.73
C GLU A 222 -20.76 -23.68 -9.10
N GLY A 223 -20.80 -24.32 -10.27
CA GLY A 223 -19.89 -25.40 -10.67
C GLY A 223 -18.61 -25.00 -11.42
N VAL A 224 -18.25 -23.72 -11.48
CA VAL A 224 -17.07 -23.30 -12.26
C VAL A 224 -15.76 -23.75 -11.62
N ARG A 225 -15.00 -24.56 -12.35
CA ARG A 225 -13.68 -25.06 -11.93
C ARG A 225 -12.74 -23.91 -11.57
N PHE A 226 -12.12 -24.05 -10.40
CA PHE A 226 -11.05 -23.17 -9.94
C PHE A 226 -9.89 -23.16 -10.96
N ARG A 227 -9.55 -21.98 -11.48
CA ARG A 227 -8.39 -21.76 -12.36
C ARG A 227 -7.46 -20.73 -11.71
N PRO A 228 -6.30 -21.14 -11.17
CA PRO A 228 -5.46 -20.25 -10.35
C PRO A 228 -4.98 -19.03 -11.13
N LEU A 229 -4.55 -19.20 -12.38
CA LEU A 229 -4.09 -18.09 -13.24
C LEU A 229 -5.20 -17.06 -13.51
N ARG A 230 -6.42 -17.53 -13.78
CA ARG A 230 -7.57 -16.64 -14.02
C ARG A 230 -7.95 -15.86 -12.77
N ARG A 231 -7.86 -16.50 -11.60
CA ARG A 231 -8.07 -15.84 -10.31
C ARG A 231 -7.00 -14.80 -10.03
N ALA A 232 -5.73 -15.13 -10.26
CA ALA A 232 -4.64 -14.19 -10.10
C ALA A 232 -4.82 -12.94 -10.99
N TRP A 233 -5.23 -13.14 -12.24
CA TRP A 233 -5.53 -12.05 -13.16
C TRP A 233 -6.73 -11.20 -12.74
N SER A 234 -7.80 -11.82 -12.23
CA SER A 234 -9.01 -11.12 -11.79
C SER A 234 -8.84 -10.35 -10.47
N MET A 235 -7.78 -10.61 -9.70
CA MET A 235 -7.47 -9.79 -8.53
C MET A 235 -7.04 -8.36 -8.87
N GLY A 236 -6.68 -8.07 -10.13
CA GLY A 236 -6.40 -6.71 -10.59
C GLY A 236 -4.95 -6.24 -10.39
N PHE A 237 -4.12 -6.98 -9.63
CA PHE A 237 -2.74 -6.59 -9.33
C PHE A 237 -1.87 -6.47 -10.57
N ALA A 238 -1.99 -7.39 -11.54
CA ALA A 238 -1.19 -7.36 -12.76
C ALA A 238 -1.44 -6.07 -13.58
N GLN A 239 -2.70 -5.65 -13.67
CA GLN A 239 -3.13 -4.46 -14.39
C GLN A 239 -2.61 -3.19 -13.71
N VAL A 240 -2.66 -3.13 -12.38
CA VAL A 240 -2.07 -2.03 -11.59
C VAL A 240 -0.55 -1.98 -11.79
N LEU A 241 0.15 -3.12 -11.74
CA LEU A 241 1.59 -3.17 -11.98
C LEU A 241 1.96 -2.74 -13.40
N LEU A 242 1.19 -3.14 -14.41
CA LEU A 242 1.37 -2.69 -15.79
C LEU A 242 1.21 -1.18 -15.92
N GLY A 243 0.20 -0.59 -15.26
CA GLY A 243 0.02 0.86 -15.23
C GLY A 243 1.16 1.60 -14.54
N TYR A 244 1.61 1.08 -13.41
CA TYR A 244 2.76 1.63 -12.68
C TYR A 244 4.04 1.58 -13.53
N ALA A 245 4.31 0.44 -14.17
CA ALA A 245 5.44 0.26 -15.08
C ALA A 245 5.34 1.15 -16.33
N ALA A 246 4.14 1.35 -16.87
CA ALA A 246 3.91 2.22 -18.02
C ALA A 246 4.21 3.70 -17.72
N LEU A 247 4.10 4.12 -16.45
CA LEU A 247 4.56 5.43 -16.02
C LEU A 247 6.08 5.46 -15.80
N LEU A 248 6.60 4.54 -14.99
CA LEU A 248 7.98 4.60 -14.54
C LEU A 248 9.01 4.21 -15.60
N GLY A 249 8.70 3.24 -16.47
CA GLY A 249 9.64 2.75 -17.48
C GLY A 249 10.06 3.83 -18.49
N PRO A 250 9.11 4.53 -19.15
CA PRO A 250 9.47 5.65 -20.03
C PRO A 250 10.15 6.79 -19.28
N LEU A 251 9.72 7.06 -18.04
CA LEU A 251 10.33 8.10 -17.21
C LEU A 251 11.79 7.77 -16.87
N SER A 252 12.10 6.54 -16.47
CA SER A 252 13.47 6.14 -16.15
C SER A 252 14.38 6.27 -17.37
N LEU A 253 13.92 5.81 -18.54
CA LEU A 253 14.67 5.97 -19.80
C LEU A 253 14.88 7.44 -20.19
N ALA A 254 13.92 8.32 -19.89
CA ALA A 254 14.07 9.75 -20.12
C ALA A 254 15.06 10.40 -19.13
N LEU A 255 15.03 9.95 -17.87
CA LEU A 255 15.90 10.42 -16.79
C LEU A 255 17.35 9.97 -16.94
N ASP A 256 17.65 8.92 -17.72
CA ASP A 256 19.02 8.54 -18.09
C ASP A 256 19.77 9.69 -18.78
N ARG A 257 19.05 10.61 -19.45
CA ARG A 257 19.63 11.81 -20.06
C ARG A 257 19.87 12.94 -19.07
N TRP A 258 19.37 12.82 -17.84
CA TRP A 258 19.39 13.83 -16.78
C TRP A 258 19.77 13.19 -15.42
N PRO A 259 20.99 12.64 -15.26
CA PRO A 259 21.37 11.84 -14.10
C PRO A 259 21.27 12.62 -12.77
N ALA A 260 21.47 13.94 -12.80
CA ALA A 260 21.27 14.77 -11.62
C ALA A 260 19.80 14.77 -11.13
N LEU A 261 18.84 14.81 -12.07
CA LEU A 261 17.41 14.75 -11.75
C LEU A 261 16.99 13.34 -11.33
N ALA A 262 17.54 12.30 -11.97
CA ALA A 262 17.32 10.91 -11.59
C ALA A 262 17.73 10.67 -10.13
N ASN A 263 18.96 11.03 -9.79
CA ASN A 263 19.48 10.96 -8.43
C ASN A 263 18.65 11.80 -7.45
N TRP A 264 18.23 13.01 -7.85
CA TRP A 264 17.39 13.86 -7.00
C TRP A 264 15.98 13.29 -6.81
N LEU A 265 15.46 12.49 -7.73
CA LEU A 265 14.19 11.76 -7.58
C LEU A 265 14.36 10.38 -6.91
N GLY A 266 15.59 9.95 -6.64
CA GLY A 266 15.86 8.60 -6.12
C GLY A 266 15.52 7.49 -7.12
N MET A 267 15.68 7.76 -8.42
CA MET A 267 15.43 6.83 -9.53
C MET A 267 16.72 6.42 -10.22
#